data_AF-A0A1H5KV56-F1
#
_entry.id   AF-A0A1H5KV56-F1
#
_cell.length_a   1.000
_cell.length_b   1.000
_cell.length_c   1.000
_cell.angle_alpha   90.00
_cell.angle_beta   90.00
_cell.angle_gamma   90.00
#
_symmetry.space_group_name_H-M   'P 1'
#
loop_
_entity.id
_entity.type
_entity.pdbx_description
1 polymer ?
#
loop_
_entity_poly.entity_id
_entity_poly.type
_entity_poly.pdbx_seq_one_letter_code
_entity_poly.pdbx_strand_id
1 'polypeptide(L)'
;MRLIILRGGGLAGIVARTELDAQALPKSEAKTFASEIARANLDEQPPPPPVSPAPDSQLYEINLERTRSSIRVRYTEQSLPEEVRLLVAWVDSRPERVESIEP
;
A
#
# COMPACT_ATOMS: atom_id res chain seq x y z
N MET A 1 13.92 2.38 -0.09
CA MET A 1 12.69 1.89 -0.76
C MET A 1 11.62 1.97 0.29
N ARG A 2 10.54 2.68 0.00
CA ARG A 2 9.54 3.05 1.00
C ARG A 2 8.16 2.77 0.43
N LEU A 3 7.30 2.14 1.21
CA LEU A 3 5.90 1.90 0.86
C LEU A 3 5.01 2.71 1.78
N ILE A 4 4.06 3.43 1.18
CA ILE A 4 3.04 4.19 1.89
C ILE A 4 1.68 3.63 1.44
N ILE A 5 0.85 3.24 2.40
CA ILE A 5 -0.48 2.69 2.20
C ILE A 5 -1.46 3.66 2.85
N LEU A 6 -2.30 4.30 2.05
CA LEU A 6 -3.41 5.14 2.53
C LEU A 6 -4.70 4.33 2.44
N ARG A 7 -5.48 4.34 3.51
CA ARG A 7 -6.76 3.63 3.62
C ARG A 7 -7.82 4.62 4.06
N GLY A 8 -8.84 4.82 3.24
CA GLY A 8 -9.98 5.66 3.62
C GLY A 8 -11.16 5.49 2.67
N GLY A 9 -12.36 5.76 3.15
CA GLY A 9 -13.59 5.66 2.38
C GLY A 9 -14.73 6.35 3.11
N GLY A 10 -15.45 7.23 2.42
CA GLY A 10 -16.69 7.84 2.92
C GLY A 10 -16.55 9.11 3.77
N LEU A 11 -17.15 10.18 3.25
CA LEU A 11 -17.67 11.43 3.83
C LEU A 11 -16.84 12.29 4.81
N ALA A 12 -15.77 11.81 5.44
CA ALA A 12 -15.05 12.59 6.47
C ALA A 12 -13.63 13.02 6.08
N GLY A 13 -13.08 12.61 4.94
CA GLY A 13 -11.71 12.99 4.51
C GLY A 13 -10.58 12.27 5.26
N ILE A 14 -10.89 11.65 6.41
CA ILE A 14 -9.91 10.97 7.25
C ILE A 14 -9.33 9.73 6.56
N VAL A 15 -8.01 9.65 6.48
CA VAL A 15 -7.27 8.50 5.94
C VAL A 15 -6.29 7.95 6.97
N ALA A 16 -6.29 6.62 7.12
CA ALA A 16 -5.24 5.92 7.84
C ALA A 16 -4.04 5.74 6.91
N ARG A 17 -2.90 6.25 7.32
CA ARG A 17 -1.63 6.15 6.61
C ARG A 17 -0.69 5.20 7.34
N THR A 18 -0.34 4.11 6.68
CA THR A 18 0.70 3.17 7.12
C THR A 18 1.92 3.32 6.23
N GLU A 19 3.09 3.42 6.84
CA GLU A 19 4.34 3.61 6.13
C GLU A 19 5.40 2.61 6.60
N LEU A 20 6.17 2.09 5.65
CA LEU A 20 7.32 1.24 5.93
C LEU A 20 8.50 1.61 5.03
N ASP A 21 9.63 1.92 5.64
CA ASP A 21 10.90 2.15 4.94
C ASP A 21 11.83 0.94 5.12
N ALA A 22 12.40 0.46 4.01
CA ALA A 22 13.43 -0.57 4.02
C ALA A 22 14.66 -0.21 4.87
N GLN A 23 14.95 1.08 5.07
CA GLN A 23 16.04 1.52 5.93
C GLN A 23 15.76 1.34 7.43
N ALA A 24 14.48 1.30 7.81
CA ALA A 24 14.08 1.02 9.19
C ALA A 24 14.05 -0.49 9.50
N LEU A 25 14.15 -1.34 8.47
CA LEU A 25 14.10 -2.79 8.61
C LEU A 25 15.48 -3.42 8.89
N PRO A 26 15.53 -4.53 9.65
CA PRO A 26 16.69 -5.41 9.67
C PRO A 26 17.08 -5.88 8.26
N LYS A 27 18.38 -6.12 8.00
CA LYS A 27 18.86 -6.50 6.65
C LYS A 27 18.19 -7.75 6.05
N SER A 28 17.84 -8.73 6.88
CA SER A 28 17.09 -9.92 6.45
C SER A 28 15.68 -9.56 5.98
N GLU A 29 15.00 -8.69 6.74
CA GLU A 29 13.63 -8.26 6.48
C GLU A 29 13.54 -7.26 5.33
N ALA A 30 14.56 -6.44 5.13
CA ALA A 30 14.67 -5.58 3.95
C ALA A 30 14.72 -6.39 2.65
N LYS A 31 15.32 -7.60 2.67
CA LYS A 31 15.28 -8.52 1.53
C LYS A 31 13.88 -9.13 1.35
N THR A 32 13.26 -9.58 2.43
CA THR A 32 11.86 -10.07 2.41
C THR A 32 10.91 -9.01 1.87
N PHE A 33 11.07 -7.75 2.30
CA PHE A 33 10.28 -6.63 1.82
C PHE A 33 10.42 -6.45 0.30
N ALA A 34 11.63 -6.53 -0.24
CA ALA A 34 11.85 -6.49 -1.68
C ALA A 34 11.16 -7.65 -2.41
N SER A 35 11.15 -8.85 -1.82
CA SER A 35 10.44 -10.01 -2.36
C SER A 35 8.92 -9.85 -2.33
N GLU A 36 8.34 -9.32 -1.26
CA GLU A 36 6.90 -9.05 -1.17
C GLU A 36 6.46 -7.97 -2.18
N ILE A 37 7.26 -6.92 -2.35
CA ILE A 37 7.04 -5.89 -3.37
C ILE A 37 7.08 -6.48 -4.78
N ALA A 38 8.06 -7.35 -5.07
CA ALA A 38 8.16 -8.02 -6.36
C ALA A 38 6.96 -8.95 -6.61
N ARG A 39 6.51 -9.66 -5.58
CA ARG A 39 5.33 -10.54 -5.62
C ARG A 39 4.05 -9.77 -5.91
N ALA A 40 3.86 -8.60 -5.27
CA ALA A 40 2.71 -7.74 -5.53
C ALA A 40 2.68 -7.18 -6.96
N ASN A 41 3.83 -7.20 -7.64
CA ASN A 41 4.00 -6.84 -9.05
C ASN A 41 3.36 -5.49 -9.42
N LEU A 42 3.50 -4.48 -8.55
CA LEU A 42 2.83 -3.18 -8.67
C LEU A 42 3.12 -2.46 -10.00
N ASP A 43 4.25 -2.76 -10.64
CA ASP A 43 4.66 -2.21 -11.94
C ASP A 43 3.81 -2.72 -13.11
N GLU A 44 3.31 -3.95 -13.04
CA GLU A 44 2.54 -4.60 -14.11
C GLU A 44 1.05 -4.72 -13.76
N GLN A 45 0.63 -4.19 -12.60
CA GLN A 45 -0.78 -4.20 -12.24
C GLN A 45 -1.57 -3.38 -13.27
N PRO A 46 -2.62 -3.97 -13.88
CA PRO A 46 -3.45 -3.24 -14.82
C PRO A 46 -4.05 -2.02 -14.09
N PRO A 47 -4.25 -0.90 -14.80
CA PRO A 47 -4.95 0.23 -14.21
C PRO A 47 -6.29 -0.28 -13.67
N PRO A 48 -6.64 0.09 -12.43
CA PRO A 48 -7.89 -0.35 -11.82
C PRO A 48 -9.05 0.03 -12.76
N PRO A 49 -10.07 -0.83 -12.91
CA PRO A 49 -11.26 -0.41 -13.63
C PRO A 49 -11.79 0.89 -13.01
N PRO A 50 -12.37 1.81 -13.79
CA PRO A 50 -12.96 3.03 -13.25
C PRO A 50 -14.14 2.64 -12.36
N VAL A 51 -13.87 2.45 -11.07
CA VAL A 51 -14.91 2.23 -10.08
C VAL A 51 -15.42 3.61 -9.71
N SER A 52 -16.70 3.88 -9.95
CA SER A 52 -17.35 5.01 -9.27
C SER A 52 -17.30 4.68 -7.77
N PRO A 53 -16.53 5.42 -6.95
CA PRO A 53 -16.44 5.11 -5.54
C PRO A 53 -17.84 5.22 -4.96
N ALA A 54 -18.41 4.11 -4.51
CA ALA A 54 -19.63 4.21 -3.71
C ALA A 54 -19.27 4.97 -2.42
N PRO A 55 -20.19 5.73 -1.83
CA PRO A 55 -19.93 6.50 -0.60
C PRO A 55 -19.29 5.66 0.51
N ASP A 56 -19.58 4.36 0.56
CA ASP A 56 -19.10 3.43 1.59
C ASP A 56 -17.94 2.53 1.11
N SER A 57 -17.36 2.79 -0.07
CA SER A 57 -16.25 2.00 -0.59
C SER A 57 -14.94 2.39 0.10
N GLN A 58 -14.32 1.41 0.76
CA GLN A 58 -12.94 1.53 1.24
C GLN A 58 -11.98 1.67 0.05
N LEU A 59 -11.24 2.77 0.00
CA LEU A 59 -10.18 3.03 -0.96
C LEU A 59 -8.82 2.73 -0.32
N TYR A 60 -7.97 2.11 -1.12
CA TYR A 60 -6.57 1.87 -0.84
C TYR A 60 -5.74 2.65 -1.87
N GLU A 61 -4.88 3.55 -1.42
CA GLU A 61 -3.83 4.13 -2.28
C GLU A 61 -2.49 3.57 -1.82
N ILE A 62 -1.78 2.93 -2.74
CA ILE A 62 -0.48 2.32 -2.48
C ILE A 62 0.55 3.09 -3.30
N ASN A 63 1.49 3.70 -2.56
CA ASN A 63 2.59 4.48 -3.08
C ASN A 63 3.90 3.75 -2.78
N LEU A 64 4.60 3.31 -3.82
CA LEU A 64 5.92 2.71 -3.70
C LEU A 64 6.98 3.67 -4.22
N GLU A 65 7.91 4.07 -3.35
CA GLU A 65 9.05 4.92 -3.68
C GLU A 65 10.33 4.08 -3.76
N ARG A 66 10.98 4.12 -4.93
CA ARG A 66 12.29 3.54 -5.21
C ARG A 66 13.27 4.66 -5.55
N THR A 67 14.56 4.35 -5.55
CA THR A 67 15.64 5.33 -5.83
C THR A 67 15.49 6.04 -7.17
N ARG A 68 14.85 5.42 -8.17
CA ARG A 68 14.70 5.97 -9.53
C ARG A 68 13.27 6.03 -10.06
N SER A 69 12.29 5.55 -9.30
CA SER A 69 10.90 5.51 -9.74
C SER A 69 9.94 5.58 -8.56
N SER A 70 8.73 6.07 -8.82
CA SER A 70 7.62 5.96 -7.89
C SER A 70 6.43 5.36 -8.62
N ILE A 71 5.67 4.53 -7.91
CA ILE A 71 4.43 3.91 -8.41
C ILE A 71 3.31 4.33 -7.47
N ARG A 72 2.20 4.75 -8.05
CA ARG A 72 0.96 5.02 -7.33
C ARG A 72 -0.15 4.22 -7.98
N VAL A 73 -0.77 3.34 -7.21
CA VAL A 73 -1.93 2.56 -7.62
C VAL A 73 -3.05 2.72 -6.60
N ARG A 74 -4.30 2.65 -7.07
CA ARG A 74 -5.49 2.85 -6.25
C ARG A 74 -6.42 1.67 -6.40
N TYR A 75 -6.89 1.11 -5.29
CA TYR A 75 -7.84 0.00 -5.33
C TYR A 75 -9.03 0.31 -4.45
N THR A 76 -10.16 -0.31 -4.76
CA THR A 76 -11.23 -0.53 -3.79
C THR A 76 -11.00 -1.87 -3.10
N GLU A 77 -11.69 -2.14 -2.00
CA GLU A 77 -11.70 -3.48 -1.38
C GLU A 77 -12.04 -4.61 -2.39
N GLN A 78 -12.91 -4.33 -3.36
CA GLN A 78 -13.35 -5.30 -4.37
C GLN A 78 -12.34 -5.49 -5.51
N SER A 79 -11.55 -4.46 -5.82
CA SER A 79 -10.60 -4.47 -6.94
C SER A 79 -9.16 -4.74 -6.50
N LEU A 80 -8.91 -4.93 -5.20
CA LEU A 80 -7.58 -5.16 -4.64
C LEU A 80 -7.11 -6.59 -4.97
N PRO A 81 -6.04 -6.76 -5.78
CA PRO A 81 -5.50 -8.08 -6.08
C PRO A 81 -5.01 -8.80 -4.83
N GLU A 82 -5.06 -10.13 -4.83
CA GLU A 82 -4.68 -10.94 -3.67
C GLU A 82 -3.22 -10.71 -3.26
N GLU A 83 -2.32 -10.62 -4.23
CA GLU A 83 -0.90 -10.40 -3.99
C GLU A 83 -0.64 -9.05 -3.31
N VAL A 84 -1.40 -8.02 -3.70
CA VAL A 84 -1.34 -6.70 -3.07
C VAL A 84 -1.94 -6.74 -1.66
N ARG A 85 -3.05 -7.48 -1.45
CA ARG A 85 -3.64 -7.69 -0.13
C ARG A 85 -2.66 -8.36 0.84
N LEU A 86 -1.90 -9.35 0.37
CA LEU A 86 -0.87 -10.02 1.15
C LEU A 86 0.30 -9.10 1.49
N LEU A 87 0.74 -8.25 0.56
CA LEU A 87 1.72 -7.21 0.83
C LEU A 87 1.23 -6.24 1.92
N VAL A 88 -0.02 -5.78 1.83
CA VAL A 88 -0.63 -4.90 2.84
C VAL A 88 -0.63 -5.57 4.22
N ALA A 89 -1.09 -6.82 4.29
CA ALA A 89 -1.11 -7.59 5.54
C ALA A 89 0.30 -7.83 6.11
N TRP A 90 1.29 -8.09 5.24
CA TRP A 90 2.68 -8.24 5.65
C TRP A 90 3.21 -6.95 6.28
N VAL A 91 2.96 -5.80 5.66
CA VAL A 91 3.35 -4.49 6.21
C VAL A 91 2.66 -4.21 7.54
N ASP A 92 1.37 -4.55 7.69
CA ASP A 92 0.65 -4.38 8.95
C ASP A 92 1.18 -5.22 10.10
N SER A 93 1.79 -6.37 9.78
CA SER A 93 2.42 -7.24 10.78
C SER A 93 3.76 -6.70 11.28
N ARG A 94 4.34 -5.68 10.63
CA ARG A 94 5.66 -5.15 10.97
C ARG A 94 5.61 -4.19 12.17
N PRO A 95 6.41 -4.41 13.21
CA PRO A 95 6.54 -3.43 14.30
C PRO A 95 7.26 -2.15 13.85
N GLU A 96 8.03 -2.20 12.76
CA GLU A 96 8.76 -1.05 12.22
C GLU A 96 7.86 -0.09 11.40
N ARG A 97 6.58 -0.43 11.22
CA ARG A 97 5.63 0.42 10.50
C ARG A 97 5.31 1.69 11.29
N VAL A 98 5.18 2.80 10.59
CA VAL A 98 4.68 4.06 11.14
C VAL A 98 3.23 4.21 10.73
N GLU A 99 2.34 4.30 11.72
CA GLU A 99 0.91 4.51 11.51
C GLU A 99 0.52 5.93 11.94
N SER A 100 -0.29 6.59 11.11
CA SER A 100 -0.79 7.94 11.36
C SER A 100 -2.20 8.10 10.78
N ILE A 101 -2.99 8.98 11.38
CA ILE A 101 -4.32 9.33 10.89
C ILE A 101 -4.23 10.78 10.38
N GLU A 102 -4.56 11.00 9.11
CA GLU A 102 -4.53 12.31 8.47
C GLU A 102 -5.98 12.77 8.18
N PRO A 103 -6.33 14.05 8.43
CA PRO A 103 -7.67 14.61 8.19
C PRO A 103 -7.94 15.01 6.73
#